data_AF-A0A6A7SIX7-F1
#
_entry.id   AF-A0A6A7SIX7-F1
#
_cell.length_a   1.000
_cell.length_b   1.000
_cell.length_c   1.000
_cell.angle_alpha   90.00
_cell.angle_beta   90.00
_cell.angle_gamma   90.00
#
_symmetry.space_group_name_H-M   'P 1'
#
loop_
_entity.id
_entity.type
_entity.pdbx_description
1 polymer ?
#
loop_
_entity_poly.entity_id
_entity_poly.type
_entity_poly.pdbx_seq_one_letter_code
_entity_poly.pdbx_strand_id
1 'polypeptide(L)'
;MATGMTVAVWDEAAFAAARQSWERLVAASDADPLFLGWDWLYGWWRHFGVPGGAALRLLAVHDGDGSLCGIAPMMVTAERVRGVLPSRRLQLVGNFWHGAETLPTEYADFIVRRDCAEAAADVLLECLLGQDQWGELVLAWARADGHAVRALRRRAGAEGLWLRDAEYRTSYAADTAGRFEDYLAGLSRNTRPKLYNRRGQLARHGEVRVERLARRADVEPGLALVNDLHARRWGRPAYTGAALAFQQGLAQALAARGGLWLSVLRVANRPVSVLYNLRVGRRLYFLQGGFDETFDRRLSPGLLHLGYLLEAAFADPQVEVLDLLAGGGRTRQYKDALAPVRTPLVDVQAVRQPLLSLAYRVRERIRAGGSANRAMAGYAHMEERR
;
A
#
# COMPACT_ATOMS: atom_id res chain seq x y z
N MET A 1 -32.83 -1.82 -5.59
CA MET A 1 -32.01 -1.21 -6.65
C MET A 1 -32.06 0.30 -6.45
N ALA A 2 -30.92 0.96 -6.24
CA ALA A 2 -30.84 2.42 -6.35
C ALA A 2 -31.27 2.79 -7.78
N THR A 3 -32.50 3.28 -7.92
CA THR A 3 -33.17 3.48 -9.20
C THR A 3 -32.38 4.48 -10.05
N GLY A 4 -31.75 3.99 -11.12
CA GLY A 4 -31.11 4.84 -12.13
C GLY A 4 -29.62 4.57 -12.38
N MET A 5 -28.93 3.78 -11.55
CA MET A 5 -27.53 3.45 -11.81
C MET A 5 -27.38 2.38 -12.90
N THR A 6 -26.40 2.55 -13.78
CA THR A 6 -26.05 1.57 -14.82
C THR A 6 -24.61 1.10 -14.66
N VAL A 7 -24.34 -0.17 -14.92
CA VAL A 7 -22.99 -0.76 -14.80
C VAL A 7 -22.47 -1.15 -16.17
N ALA A 8 -21.26 -0.71 -16.48
CA ALA A 8 -20.51 -1.10 -17.68
C ALA A 8 -19.27 -1.91 -17.27
N VAL A 9 -18.93 -2.91 -18.08
CA VAL A 9 -17.64 -3.60 -17.99
C VAL A 9 -16.65 -2.84 -18.88
N TRP A 10 -15.52 -2.43 -18.33
CA TRP A 10 -14.44 -1.82 -19.10
C TRP A 10 -13.39 -2.86 -19.44
N ASP A 11 -13.01 -2.89 -20.71
CA ASP A 11 -11.87 -3.64 -21.20
C ASP A 11 -10.56 -2.86 -21.02
N GLU A 12 -9.45 -3.42 -21.51
CA GLU A 12 -8.14 -2.81 -21.38
C GLU A 12 -8.01 -1.51 -22.17
N ALA A 13 -8.71 -1.36 -23.30
CA ALA A 13 -8.69 -0.15 -24.11
C ALA A 13 -9.44 0.99 -23.41
N ALA A 14 -10.61 0.69 -22.83
CA ALA A 14 -11.37 1.62 -22.00
C ALA A 14 -10.56 2.03 -20.77
N PHE A 15 -9.90 1.08 -20.08
CA PHE A 15 -9.04 1.40 -18.94
C PHE A 15 -7.86 2.31 -19.34
N ALA A 16 -7.21 2.04 -20.48
CA ALA A 16 -6.14 2.88 -21.01
C ALA A 16 -6.60 4.31 -21.35
N ALA A 17 -7.82 4.48 -21.85
CA ALA A 17 -8.38 5.78 -22.21
C ALA A 17 -9.00 6.54 -21.01
N ALA A 18 -9.24 5.87 -19.88
CA ALA A 18 -10.02 6.42 -18.77
C ALA A 18 -9.29 7.42 -17.87
N ARG A 19 -8.05 7.82 -18.15
CA ARG A 19 -7.24 8.66 -17.23
C ARG A 19 -7.99 9.88 -16.71
N GLN A 20 -8.62 10.67 -17.58
CA GLN A 20 -9.26 11.92 -17.18
C GLN A 20 -10.55 11.70 -16.37
N SER A 21 -11.38 10.71 -16.73
CA SER A 21 -12.58 10.38 -15.96
C SER A 21 -12.22 9.76 -14.61
N TRP A 22 -11.17 8.94 -14.57
CA TRP A 22 -10.61 8.36 -13.36
C TRP A 22 -10.08 9.42 -12.38
N GLU A 23 -9.25 10.36 -12.88
CA GLU A 23 -8.71 11.46 -12.06
C GLU A 23 -9.85 12.31 -11.46
N ARG A 24 -10.91 12.59 -12.23
CA ARG A 24 -12.11 13.30 -11.72
C ARG A 24 -12.85 12.50 -10.65
N LEU A 25 -13.04 11.20 -10.85
CA LEU A 25 -13.72 10.34 -9.88
C LEU A 25 -12.91 10.24 -8.57
N VAL A 26 -11.60 10.03 -8.65
CA VAL A 26 -10.70 9.99 -7.48
C VAL A 26 -10.82 11.29 -6.69
N ALA A 27 -10.75 12.46 -7.34
CA ALA A 27 -10.89 13.76 -6.69
C ALA A 27 -12.26 13.96 -5.99
N ALA A 28 -13.31 13.33 -6.50
CA ALA A 28 -14.66 13.38 -5.93
C ALA A 28 -14.97 12.25 -4.92
N SER A 29 -13.98 11.42 -4.59
CA SER A 29 -14.09 10.26 -3.69
C SER A 29 -13.19 10.39 -2.47
N ASP A 30 -13.26 9.41 -1.56
CA ASP A 30 -12.31 9.24 -0.46
C ASP A 30 -11.19 8.22 -0.81
N ALA A 31 -11.06 7.84 -2.09
CA ALA A 31 -10.03 6.92 -2.56
C ALA A 31 -8.63 7.50 -2.37
N ASP A 32 -7.64 6.65 -2.04
CA ASP A 32 -6.26 7.09 -1.93
C ASP A 32 -5.74 7.54 -3.32
N PRO A 33 -5.28 8.79 -3.46
CA PRO A 33 -4.98 9.36 -4.77
C PRO A 33 -3.71 8.80 -5.42
N LEU A 34 -2.81 8.18 -4.65
CA LEU A 34 -1.66 7.48 -5.22
C LEU A 34 -2.06 6.05 -5.63
N PHE A 35 -2.49 5.24 -4.66
CA PHE A 35 -2.67 3.80 -4.88
C PHE A 35 -3.92 3.44 -5.69
N LEU A 36 -4.97 4.25 -5.59
CA LEU A 36 -6.16 4.13 -6.43
C LEU A 36 -6.16 5.12 -7.60
N GLY A 37 -5.06 5.84 -7.81
CA GLY A 37 -4.85 6.70 -8.97
C GLY A 37 -4.64 5.89 -10.26
N TRP A 38 -4.99 6.50 -11.40
CA TRP A 38 -4.85 5.85 -12.71
C TRP A 38 -3.39 5.48 -13.03
N ASP A 39 -2.44 6.39 -12.76
CA ASP A 39 -1.01 6.17 -13.02
C ASP A 39 -0.49 4.92 -12.27
N TRP A 40 -1.00 4.64 -11.07
CA TRP A 40 -0.65 3.45 -10.30
C TRP A 40 -1.37 2.20 -10.82
N LEU A 41 -2.69 2.18 -10.86
CA LEU A 41 -3.45 0.95 -11.17
C LEU A 41 -3.27 0.50 -12.63
N TYR A 42 -3.27 1.44 -13.59
CA TYR A 42 -3.02 1.11 -14.99
C TYR A 42 -1.56 0.71 -15.22
N GLY A 43 -0.62 1.41 -14.58
CA GLY A 43 0.80 1.01 -14.60
C GLY A 43 0.99 -0.40 -14.03
N TRP A 44 0.37 -0.69 -12.89
CA TRP A 44 0.45 -2.00 -12.24
C TRP A 44 -0.14 -3.09 -13.14
N TRP A 45 -1.31 -2.84 -13.73
CA TRP A 45 -1.94 -3.75 -14.68
C TRP A 45 -1.01 -4.11 -15.84
N ARG A 46 -0.36 -3.12 -16.46
CA ARG A 46 0.57 -3.35 -17.58
C ARG A 46 1.83 -4.11 -17.19
N HIS A 47 2.39 -3.82 -16.02
CA HIS A 47 3.66 -4.41 -15.60
C HIS A 47 3.53 -5.76 -14.90
N PHE A 48 2.38 -6.04 -14.28
CA PHE A 48 2.17 -7.24 -13.47
C PHE A 48 0.90 -8.01 -13.85
N GLY A 49 -0.22 -7.32 -14.07
CA GLY A 49 -1.50 -7.96 -14.40
C GLY A 49 -1.43 -8.77 -15.70
N VAL A 50 -1.11 -8.10 -16.82
CA VAL A 50 -1.00 -8.74 -18.13
C VAL A 50 0.09 -9.83 -18.17
N PRO A 51 1.35 -9.58 -17.74
CA PRO A 51 2.38 -10.62 -17.74
C PRO A 51 2.08 -11.77 -16.76
N GLY A 52 1.32 -11.52 -15.70
CA GLY A 52 0.89 -12.53 -14.73
C GLY A 52 -0.30 -13.37 -15.21
N GLY A 53 -0.81 -13.16 -16.42
CA GLY A 53 -1.94 -13.91 -16.97
C GLY A 53 -3.26 -13.64 -16.27
N ALA A 54 -3.40 -12.47 -15.62
CA ALA A 54 -4.66 -12.03 -15.06
C ALA A 54 -5.63 -11.59 -16.18
N ALA A 55 -6.93 -11.76 -15.95
CA ALA A 55 -7.96 -11.25 -16.84
C ALA A 55 -8.67 -10.05 -16.20
N LEU A 56 -8.74 -8.92 -16.91
CA LEU A 56 -9.37 -7.71 -16.38
C LEU A 56 -10.88 -7.92 -16.14
N ARG A 57 -11.40 -7.41 -15.02
CA ARG A 57 -12.83 -7.39 -14.66
C ARG A 57 -13.19 -6.05 -14.03
N LEU A 58 -12.89 -4.97 -14.74
CA LEU A 58 -13.13 -3.62 -14.27
C LEU A 58 -14.59 -3.24 -14.51
N LEU A 59 -15.30 -2.90 -13.44
CA LEU A 59 -16.67 -2.39 -13.53
C LEU A 59 -16.69 -0.89 -13.29
N ALA A 60 -17.47 -0.17 -14.09
CA ALA A 60 -17.74 1.23 -13.92
C ALA A 60 -19.25 1.44 -13.76
N VAL A 61 -19.66 2.11 -12.70
CA VAL A 61 -21.05 2.47 -12.45
C VAL A 61 -21.26 3.95 -12.78
N HIS A 62 -22.34 4.24 -13.50
CA HIS A 62 -22.78 5.58 -13.88
C HIS A 62 -24.12 5.86 -13.21
N ASP A 63 -24.33 7.11 -12.80
CA ASP A 63 -25.62 7.56 -12.26
C ASP A 63 -26.67 7.76 -13.38
N GLY A 64 -27.87 8.19 -13.00
CA GLY A 64 -29.00 8.38 -13.93
C GLY A 64 -28.74 9.43 -15.01
N ASP A 65 -27.81 10.35 -14.78
CA ASP A 65 -27.39 11.38 -15.75
C ASP A 65 -26.23 10.90 -16.64
N GLY A 66 -25.81 9.63 -16.49
CA GLY A 66 -24.69 9.04 -17.22
C GLY A 66 -23.31 9.46 -16.72
N SER A 67 -23.22 10.12 -15.56
CA SER A 67 -21.93 10.52 -14.98
C SER A 67 -21.30 9.35 -14.21
N LEU A 68 -20.00 9.14 -14.43
CA LEU A 68 -19.23 8.12 -13.71
C LEU A 68 -19.29 8.39 -12.20
N CYS A 69 -19.80 7.43 -11.45
CA CYS A 69 -20.04 7.55 -10.01
C CYS A 69 -19.33 6.47 -9.19
N GLY A 70 -18.82 5.42 -9.84
CA GLY A 70 -17.94 4.47 -9.17
C GLY A 70 -17.17 3.54 -10.10
N ILE A 71 -16.07 2.99 -9.60
CA ILE A 71 -15.24 1.98 -10.25
C ILE A 71 -14.91 0.87 -9.25
N ALA A 72 -15.10 -0.39 -9.66
CA ALA A 72 -14.52 -1.55 -9.01
C ALA A 72 -13.33 -2.06 -9.86
N PRO A 73 -12.07 -1.76 -9.47
CA PRO A 73 -10.90 -2.15 -10.23
C PRO A 73 -10.58 -3.63 -9.95
N MET A 74 -11.32 -4.56 -10.56
CA MET A 74 -11.11 -6.00 -10.31
C MET A 74 -10.37 -6.70 -11.46
N MET A 75 -9.77 -7.83 -11.13
CA MET A 75 -9.18 -8.80 -12.05
C MET A 75 -9.49 -10.22 -11.59
N VAL A 76 -9.36 -11.18 -12.49
CA VAL A 76 -9.51 -12.61 -12.21
C VAL A 76 -8.20 -13.33 -12.48
N THR A 77 -7.80 -14.18 -11.54
CA THR A 77 -6.67 -15.09 -11.73
C THR A 77 -7.11 -16.55 -11.57
N ALA A 78 -6.43 -17.44 -12.28
CA ALA A 78 -6.58 -18.88 -12.11
C ALA A 78 -5.58 -19.38 -11.06
N GLU A 79 -6.09 -19.99 -10.00
CA GLU A 79 -5.33 -20.34 -8.81
C GLU A 79 -5.53 -21.82 -8.47
N ARG A 80 -4.59 -22.39 -7.71
CA ARG A 80 -4.77 -23.72 -7.11
C ARG A 80 -4.61 -23.64 -5.60
N VAL A 81 -5.71 -23.77 -4.88
CA VAL A 81 -5.71 -23.81 -3.41
C VAL A 81 -5.02 -25.10 -2.96
N ARG A 82 -3.98 -24.95 -2.13
CA ARG A 82 -3.06 -26.05 -1.73
C ARG A 82 -2.40 -26.77 -2.91
N GLY A 83 -2.26 -26.12 -4.06
CA GLY A 83 -1.71 -26.71 -5.28
C GLY A 83 -2.64 -27.70 -5.99
N VAL A 84 -3.82 -28.00 -5.44
CA VAL A 84 -4.69 -29.09 -5.93
C VAL A 84 -6.10 -28.65 -6.32
N LEU A 85 -6.74 -27.76 -5.56
CA LEU A 85 -8.13 -27.37 -5.83
C LEU A 85 -8.16 -26.15 -6.76
N PRO A 86 -8.68 -26.26 -7.99
CA PRO A 86 -8.77 -25.11 -8.89
C PRO A 86 -9.72 -24.06 -8.32
N SER A 87 -9.32 -22.80 -8.38
CA SER A 87 -10.12 -21.66 -7.95
C SER A 87 -9.93 -20.54 -8.96
N ARG A 88 -11.02 -19.86 -9.30
CA ARG A 88 -10.94 -18.57 -10.01
C ARG A 88 -11.09 -17.50 -8.95
N ARG A 89 -10.02 -16.74 -8.72
CA ARG A 89 -9.99 -15.68 -7.71
C ARG A 89 -10.34 -14.36 -8.35
N LEU A 90 -11.46 -13.78 -7.96
CA LEU A 90 -11.79 -12.38 -8.22
C LEU A 90 -11.09 -11.52 -7.17
N GLN A 91 -10.24 -10.59 -7.58
CA GLN A 91 -9.48 -9.75 -6.64
C GLN A 91 -9.26 -8.35 -7.19
N LEU A 92 -8.95 -7.39 -6.32
CA LEU A 92 -8.61 -6.02 -6.73
C LEU A 92 -7.33 -6.03 -7.59
N VAL A 93 -7.32 -5.23 -8.66
CA VAL A 93 -6.10 -4.87 -9.39
C VAL A 93 -5.15 -4.22 -8.40
N GLY A 94 -3.86 -4.56 -8.50
CA GLY A 94 -2.84 -4.00 -7.63
C GLY A 94 -2.21 -4.98 -6.64
N ASN A 95 -2.75 -6.19 -6.51
CA ASN A 95 -2.24 -7.22 -5.60
C ASN A 95 -2.50 -8.63 -6.17
N PHE A 96 -1.47 -9.46 -6.32
CA PHE A 96 -1.66 -10.92 -6.46
C PHE A 96 -1.68 -11.56 -5.08
N TRP A 97 -2.87 -11.83 -4.54
CA TRP A 97 -2.97 -12.45 -3.22
C TRP A 97 -2.37 -13.86 -3.23
N HIS A 98 -1.35 -14.11 -2.39
CA HIS A 98 -0.56 -15.36 -2.37
C HIS A 98 0.16 -15.74 -3.68
N GLY A 99 0.29 -14.82 -4.63
CA GLY A 99 0.98 -15.02 -5.91
C GLY A 99 2.40 -14.46 -5.95
N ALA A 100 2.87 -14.11 -7.15
CA ALA A 100 4.19 -13.51 -7.34
C ALA A 100 4.35 -12.22 -6.50
N GLU A 101 5.55 -12.03 -5.94
CA GLU A 101 5.90 -10.80 -5.21
C GLU A 101 5.81 -9.62 -6.19
N THR A 102 4.82 -8.77 -5.98
CA THR A 102 4.59 -7.52 -6.72
C THR A 102 4.67 -6.35 -5.75
N LEU A 103 4.48 -5.13 -6.27
CA LEU A 103 4.37 -3.95 -5.42
C LEU A 103 2.93 -3.85 -4.90
N PRO A 104 2.72 -3.93 -3.57
CA PRO A 104 1.39 -3.97 -3.02
C PRO A 104 0.69 -2.62 -3.22
N THR A 105 -0.57 -2.68 -3.60
CA THR A 105 -1.45 -1.51 -3.62
C THR A 105 -2.10 -1.38 -2.25
N GLU A 106 -1.63 -0.44 -1.45
CA GLU A 106 -2.20 -0.16 -0.13
C GLU A 106 -3.49 0.67 -0.25
N TYR A 107 -4.32 0.65 0.80
CA TYR A 107 -5.61 1.35 0.81
C TYR A 107 -6.55 0.94 -0.33
N ALA A 108 -6.43 -0.31 -0.80
CA ALA A 108 -7.20 -0.79 -1.93
C ALA A 108 -8.71 -0.73 -1.62
N ASP A 109 -9.53 -0.32 -2.59
CA ASP A 109 -10.97 -0.19 -2.41
C ASP A 109 -11.68 -0.06 -3.77
N PHE A 110 -13.01 0.04 -3.75
CA PHE A 110 -13.75 0.66 -4.83
C PHE A 110 -13.56 2.18 -4.78
N ILE A 111 -13.49 2.80 -5.96
CA ILE A 111 -13.41 4.25 -6.10
C ILE A 111 -14.83 4.71 -6.33
N VAL A 112 -15.47 5.31 -5.32
CA VAL A 112 -16.88 5.72 -5.41
C VAL A 112 -17.05 7.18 -5.03
N ARG A 113 -17.88 7.90 -5.78
CA ARG A 113 -18.15 9.32 -5.56
C ARG A 113 -18.87 9.51 -4.22
N ARG A 114 -18.48 10.53 -3.45
CA ARG A 114 -18.92 10.73 -2.06
C ARG A 114 -20.44 10.82 -1.88
N ASP A 115 -21.12 11.51 -2.79
CA ASP A 115 -22.57 11.73 -2.79
C ASP A 115 -23.40 10.45 -2.99
N CYS A 116 -22.81 9.40 -3.56
CA CYS A 116 -23.51 8.14 -3.84
C CYS A 116 -22.71 6.90 -3.41
N ALA A 117 -21.75 7.05 -2.50
CA ALA A 117 -20.72 6.05 -2.22
C ALA A 117 -21.27 4.68 -1.84
N GLU A 118 -22.25 4.63 -0.91
CA GLU A 118 -22.83 3.37 -0.46
C GLU A 118 -23.65 2.68 -1.55
N ALA A 119 -24.48 3.44 -2.27
CA ALA A 119 -25.31 2.93 -3.35
C ALA A 119 -24.45 2.39 -4.51
N ALA A 120 -23.43 3.15 -4.94
CA ALA A 120 -22.52 2.75 -5.99
C ALA A 120 -21.72 1.48 -5.59
N ALA A 121 -21.21 1.43 -4.36
CA ALA A 121 -20.48 0.25 -3.86
C ALA A 121 -21.36 -1.00 -3.79
N ASP A 122 -22.63 -0.85 -3.36
CA ASP A 122 -23.58 -1.96 -3.31
C ASP A 122 -23.92 -2.46 -4.72
N VAL A 123 -24.17 -1.57 -5.68
CA VAL A 123 -24.45 -1.94 -7.08
C VAL A 123 -23.24 -2.63 -7.73
N LEU A 124 -22.03 -2.11 -7.52
CA LEU A 124 -20.81 -2.74 -8.00
C LEU A 124 -20.64 -4.14 -7.41
N LEU A 125 -20.84 -4.29 -6.09
CA LEU A 125 -20.74 -5.57 -5.44
C LEU A 125 -21.83 -6.56 -5.90
N GLU A 126 -23.08 -6.13 -5.99
CA GLU A 126 -24.19 -6.94 -6.54
C GLU A 126 -23.81 -7.51 -7.90
N CYS A 127 -23.27 -6.67 -8.80
CA CYS A 127 -22.83 -7.10 -10.12
C CYS A 127 -21.70 -8.13 -10.05
N LEU A 128 -20.73 -7.97 -9.14
CA LEU A 128 -19.65 -8.94 -8.94
C LEU A 128 -20.15 -10.26 -8.35
N LEU A 129 -21.08 -10.21 -7.39
CA LEU A 129 -21.65 -11.40 -6.76
C LEU A 129 -22.60 -12.13 -7.72
N GLY A 130 -23.28 -11.44 -8.63
CA GLY A 130 -24.09 -12.08 -9.67
C GLY A 130 -23.32 -12.87 -10.74
N GLN A 131 -21.98 -12.79 -10.75
CA GLN A 131 -21.15 -13.54 -11.71
C GLN A 131 -20.81 -14.93 -11.16
N ASP A 132 -21.01 -15.98 -11.96
CA ASP A 132 -20.70 -17.37 -11.58
C ASP A 132 -19.25 -17.81 -11.83
N GLN A 133 -18.42 -16.89 -12.33
CA GLN A 133 -17.08 -17.22 -12.85
C GLN A 133 -15.97 -17.20 -11.78
N TRP A 134 -16.29 -17.13 -10.49
CA TRP A 134 -15.31 -17.11 -9.41
C TRP A 134 -15.64 -18.08 -8.28
N GLY A 135 -14.60 -18.64 -7.66
CA GLY A 135 -14.69 -19.53 -6.50
C GLY A 135 -14.42 -18.82 -5.18
N GLU A 136 -13.64 -17.74 -5.23
CA GLU A 136 -13.35 -16.83 -4.13
C GLU A 136 -13.25 -15.37 -4.61
N LEU A 137 -13.63 -14.44 -3.74
CA LEU A 137 -13.44 -13.00 -3.90
C LEU A 137 -12.48 -12.51 -2.79
N VAL A 138 -11.45 -11.76 -3.16
CA VAL A 138 -10.43 -11.26 -2.24
C VAL A 138 -10.26 -9.75 -2.37
N LEU A 139 -10.45 -9.05 -1.26
CA LEU A 139 -10.12 -7.64 -1.10
C LEU A 139 -8.82 -7.57 -0.27
N ALA A 140 -7.67 -7.62 -0.96
CA ALA A 140 -6.35 -7.58 -0.31
C ALA A 140 -5.87 -6.13 -0.13
N TRP A 141 -5.17 -5.88 0.97
CA TRP A 141 -4.65 -4.55 1.35
C TRP A 141 -5.72 -3.47 1.41
N ALA A 142 -6.96 -3.88 1.66
CA ALA A 142 -8.10 -2.99 1.64
C ALA A 142 -8.17 -2.17 2.92
N ARG A 143 -8.74 -0.97 2.84
CA ARG A 143 -9.13 -0.23 4.04
C ARG A 143 -10.17 -1.05 4.82
N ALA A 144 -9.95 -1.27 6.12
CA ALA A 144 -10.91 -2.03 6.93
C ALA A 144 -12.28 -1.35 7.05
N ASP A 145 -12.29 -0.03 6.90
CA ASP A 145 -13.48 0.81 6.85
C ASP A 145 -13.90 1.18 5.41
N GLY A 146 -13.28 0.58 4.40
CA GLY A 146 -13.50 0.86 2.99
C GLY A 146 -14.87 0.43 2.46
N HIS A 147 -15.27 1.02 1.34
CA HIS A 147 -16.59 0.81 0.73
C HIS A 147 -16.80 -0.63 0.27
N ALA A 148 -15.81 -1.23 -0.40
CA ALA A 148 -15.87 -2.62 -0.86
C ALA A 148 -15.98 -3.60 0.31
N VAL A 149 -15.20 -3.39 1.39
CA VAL A 149 -15.23 -4.24 2.59
C VAL A 149 -16.59 -4.16 3.28
N ARG A 150 -17.13 -2.95 3.46
CA ARG A 150 -18.46 -2.74 4.06
C ARG A 150 -19.57 -3.38 3.22
N ALA A 151 -19.56 -3.15 1.91
CA ALA A 151 -20.53 -3.76 1.00
C ALA A 151 -20.45 -5.31 1.08
N LEU A 152 -19.24 -5.88 1.05
CA LEU A 152 -19.04 -7.32 1.08
C LEU A 152 -19.58 -7.94 2.38
N ARG A 153 -19.30 -7.30 3.52
CA ARG A 153 -19.78 -7.73 4.83
C ARG A 153 -21.30 -7.69 4.95
N ARG A 154 -21.96 -6.68 4.36
CA ARG A 154 -23.44 -6.59 4.37
C ARG A 154 -24.10 -7.71 3.56
N ARG A 155 -23.49 -8.15 2.45
CA ARG A 155 -24.12 -9.09 1.52
C ARG A 155 -23.71 -10.55 1.70
N ALA A 156 -22.52 -10.81 2.24
CA ALA A 156 -21.97 -12.16 2.31
C ALA A 156 -22.92 -13.18 2.96
N GLY A 157 -23.64 -12.80 4.03
CA GLY A 157 -24.57 -13.69 4.72
C GLY A 157 -25.79 -14.07 3.88
N ALA A 158 -26.40 -13.10 3.18
CA ALA A 158 -27.55 -13.34 2.30
C ALA A 158 -27.18 -14.22 1.09
N GLU A 159 -25.92 -14.12 0.64
CA GLU A 159 -25.37 -14.86 -0.50
C GLU A 159 -24.74 -16.21 -0.11
N GLY A 160 -24.86 -16.63 1.16
CA GLY A 160 -24.31 -17.90 1.65
C GLY A 160 -22.78 -18.01 1.58
N LEU A 161 -22.07 -16.88 1.48
CA LEU A 161 -20.62 -16.85 1.33
C LEU A 161 -19.94 -17.07 2.68
N TRP A 162 -18.90 -17.89 2.71
CA TRP A 162 -18.04 -17.97 3.89
C TRP A 162 -17.05 -16.80 3.87
N LEU A 163 -17.27 -15.84 4.75
CA LEU A 163 -16.44 -14.66 4.92
C LEU A 163 -15.39 -14.86 6.00
N ARG A 164 -14.17 -14.35 5.75
CA ARG A 164 -13.13 -14.24 6.78
C ARG A 164 -12.19 -13.07 6.55
N ASP A 165 -11.60 -12.60 7.64
CA ASP A 165 -10.46 -11.69 7.61
C ASP A 165 -9.18 -12.54 7.66
N ALA A 166 -8.43 -12.54 6.56
CA ALA A 166 -7.27 -13.41 6.39
C ALA A 166 -5.99 -12.83 6.99
N GLU A 167 -5.83 -11.51 6.95
CA GLU A 167 -4.67 -10.79 7.49
C GLU A 167 -5.05 -9.36 7.85
N TYR A 168 -4.47 -8.84 8.93
CA TYR A 168 -4.60 -7.45 9.35
C TYR A 168 -3.25 -6.76 9.26
N ARG A 169 -3.25 -5.52 8.79
CA ARG A 169 -2.07 -4.65 8.72
C ARG A 169 -2.44 -3.26 9.23
N THR A 170 -1.44 -2.47 9.57
CA THR A 170 -1.63 -1.07 9.95
C THR A 170 -0.73 -0.23 9.09
N SER A 171 -1.30 0.78 8.44
CA SER A 171 -0.54 1.88 7.85
C SER A 171 -0.40 3.03 8.85
N TYR A 172 0.69 3.78 8.70
CA TYR A 172 1.16 4.77 9.65
C TYR A 172 1.38 6.09 8.94
N ALA A 173 0.81 7.18 9.47
CA ALA A 173 1.06 8.52 8.95
C ALA A 173 1.32 9.55 10.06
N ALA A 174 2.07 10.58 9.70
CA ALA A 174 2.24 11.79 10.49
C ALA A 174 1.37 12.91 9.87
N ASP A 175 0.57 13.56 10.70
CA ASP A 175 -0.10 14.82 10.35
C ASP A 175 0.94 15.95 10.40
N THR A 176 1.11 16.64 9.27
CA THR A 176 2.09 17.71 9.08
C THR A 176 1.46 19.10 9.03
N ALA A 177 0.15 19.24 9.29
CA ALA A 177 -0.54 20.53 9.29
C ALA A 177 -0.20 21.41 10.52
N GLY A 178 0.37 20.80 11.58
CA GLY A 178 0.78 21.48 12.80
C GLY A 178 2.21 22.04 12.74
N ARG A 179 2.78 22.34 13.92
CA ARG A 179 4.18 22.75 14.04
C ARG A 179 5.10 21.55 14.21
N PHE A 180 6.25 21.59 13.54
CA PHE A 180 7.25 20.53 13.69
C PHE A 180 7.77 20.40 15.12
N GLU A 181 7.90 21.50 15.86
CA GLU A 181 8.37 21.45 17.26
C GLU A 181 7.40 20.67 18.17
N ASP A 182 6.09 20.82 17.95
CA ASP A 182 5.07 20.13 18.75
C ASP A 182 5.09 18.62 18.45
N TYR A 183 5.21 18.26 17.17
CA TYR A 183 5.43 16.88 16.75
C TYR A 183 6.69 16.29 17.39
N LEU A 184 7.81 17.01 17.32
CA LEU A 184 9.09 16.58 17.86
C LEU A 184 9.03 16.42 19.40
N ALA A 185 8.32 17.33 20.08
CA ALA A 185 8.09 17.28 21.53
C ALA A 185 7.23 16.06 21.94
N GLY A 186 6.29 15.63 21.10
CA GLY A 186 5.48 14.42 21.30
C GLY A 186 6.26 13.11 21.16
N LEU A 187 7.42 13.11 20.48
CA LEU A 187 8.23 11.89 20.32
C LEU A 187 8.88 11.42 21.62
N SER A 188 9.01 10.11 21.79
CA SER A 188 9.68 9.53 22.97
C SER A 188 11.16 9.95 23.08
N ARG A 189 11.69 9.96 24.31
CA ARG A 189 13.12 10.18 24.60
C ARG A 189 14.04 9.18 23.88
N ASN A 190 13.52 8.02 23.47
CA ASN A 190 14.27 6.98 22.74
C ASN A 190 14.22 7.16 21.22
N THR A 191 13.16 7.79 20.71
CA THR A 191 12.93 8.03 19.27
C THR A 191 13.64 9.30 18.82
N ARG A 192 13.49 10.39 19.58
CA ARG A 192 14.01 11.72 19.23
C ARG A 192 15.53 11.74 18.93
N PRO A 193 16.40 11.02 19.67
CA PRO A 193 17.82 10.96 19.32
C PRO A 193 18.11 10.35 17.95
N LYS A 194 17.34 9.34 17.53
CA LYS A 194 17.55 8.64 16.25
C LYS A 194 17.01 9.44 15.07
N LEU A 195 15.95 10.22 15.31
CA LEU A 195 15.29 11.01 14.28
C LEU A 195 15.91 12.42 14.12
N TYR A 196 16.29 13.06 15.23
CA TYR A 196 16.63 14.50 15.24
C TYR A 196 17.89 14.84 16.04
N ASN A 197 17.98 14.48 17.33
CA ASN A 197 19.00 15.09 18.21
C ASN A 197 20.45 14.72 17.84
N ARG A 198 20.68 13.61 17.14
CA ARG A 198 22.02 13.17 16.73
C ARG A 198 22.52 13.83 15.45
N ARG A 199 21.83 14.83 14.88
CA ARG A 199 22.31 15.61 13.73
C ARG A 199 23.65 16.31 14.01
N GLY A 200 23.88 16.80 15.23
CA GLY A 200 25.19 17.34 15.62
C GLY A 200 26.30 16.28 15.66
N GLN A 201 25.98 15.03 15.98
CA GLN A 201 26.94 13.92 15.90
C GLN A 201 27.20 13.54 14.44
N LEU A 202 26.17 13.53 13.59
CA LEU A 202 26.30 13.32 12.15
C LEU A 202 27.26 14.35 11.52
N ALA A 203 27.15 15.62 11.91
CA ALA A 203 28.00 16.70 11.40
C ALA A 203 29.49 16.59 11.80
N ARG A 204 29.84 15.78 12.81
CA ARG A 204 31.25 15.52 13.15
C ARG A 204 31.98 14.69 12.09
N HIS A 205 31.23 14.00 11.22
CA HIS A 205 31.80 13.23 10.11
C HIS A 205 32.00 14.06 8.84
N GLY A 206 31.67 15.36 8.87
CA GLY A 206 31.84 16.29 7.75
C GLY A 206 30.56 17.05 7.42
N GLU A 207 30.61 17.83 6.34
CA GLU A 207 29.47 18.63 5.88
C GLU A 207 28.26 17.73 5.58
N VAL A 208 27.12 18.07 6.18
CA VAL A 208 25.85 17.36 6.00
C VAL A 208 24.99 18.13 5.00
N ARG A 209 24.53 17.46 3.94
CA ARG A 209 23.62 18.04 2.95
C ARG A 209 22.46 17.08 2.70
N VAL A 210 21.24 17.62 2.64
CA VAL A 210 20.07 16.90 2.14
C VAL A 210 19.76 17.45 0.75
N GLU A 211 20.03 16.64 -0.26
CA GLU A 211 19.80 16.98 -1.67
C GLU A 211 18.43 16.47 -2.10
N ARG A 212 17.53 17.38 -2.53
CA ARG A 212 16.22 17.00 -3.08
C ARG A 212 16.33 16.80 -4.59
N LEU A 213 15.99 15.60 -5.03
CA LEU A 213 15.86 15.18 -6.41
C LEU A 213 14.38 15.23 -6.81
N ALA A 214 14.05 16.09 -7.77
CA ALA A 214 12.67 16.43 -8.12
C ALA A 214 12.37 16.42 -9.62
N ARG A 215 13.42 16.34 -10.47
CA ARG A 215 13.27 16.39 -11.93
C ARG A 215 13.18 14.98 -12.49
N ARG A 216 12.60 14.88 -13.69
CA ARG A 216 12.53 13.62 -14.45
C ARG A 216 13.90 12.96 -14.63
N ALA A 217 14.94 13.76 -14.88
CA ALA A 217 16.32 13.30 -15.04
C ALA A 217 16.91 12.69 -13.75
N ASP A 218 16.35 13.01 -12.58
CA ASP A 218 16.86 12.52 -11.30
C ASP A 218 16.27 11.13 -10.92
N VAL A 219 15.21 10.67 -11.61
CA VAL A 219 14.49 9.43 -11.28
C VAL A 219 15.40 8.21 -11.35
N GLU A 220 16.10 8.03 -12.48
CA GLU A 220 16.92 6.85 -12.70
C GLU A 220 18.14 6.80 -11.77
N PRO A 221 18.95 7.88 -11.64
CA PRO A 221 20.03 7.91 -10.65
C PRO A 221 19.55 7.71 -9.21
N GLY A 222 18.39 8.29 -8.86
CA GLY A 222 17.81 8.17 -7.53
C GLY A 222 17.37 6.74 -7.21
N LEU A 223 16.65 6.07 -8.12
CA LEU A 223 16.24 4.67 -7.95
C LEU A 223 17.44 3.70 -7.99
N ALA A 224 18.47 4.00 -8.78
CA ALA A 224 19.73 3.25 -8.76
C ALA A 224 20.39 3.32 -7.38
N LEU A 225 20.42 4.51 -6.76
CA LEU A 225 20.96 4.67 -5.40
C LEU A 225 20.10 3.97 -4.33
N VAL A 226 18.77 3.99 -4.47
CA VAL A 226 17.86 3.19 -3.62
C VAL A 226 18.23 1.72 -3.70
N ASN A 227 18.40 1.20 -4.91
CA ASN A 227 18.75 -0.20 -5.14
C ASN A 227 20.13 -0.57 -4.61
N ASP A 228 21.16 0.27 -4.82
CA ASP A 228 22.51 0.04 -4.31
C ASP A 228 22.53 -0.04 -2.78
N LEU A 229 21.97 0.98 -2.09
CA LEU A 229 21.94 1.00 -0.64
C LEU A 229 21.05 -0.10 -0.05
N HIS A 230 19.96 -0.46 -0.73
CA HIS A 230 19.11 -1.59 -0.32
C HIS A 230 19.85 -2.93 -0.48
N ALA A 231 20.55 -3.14 -1.60
CA ALA A 231 21.32 -4.35 -1.87
C ALA A 231 22.44 -4.57 -0.86
N ARG A 232 23.18 -3.51 -0.49
CA ARG A 232 24.22 -3.61 0.55
C ARG A 232 23.67 -4.08 1.89
N ARG A 233 22.45 -3.65 2.25
CA ARG A 233 21.83 -3.94 3.55
C ARG A 233 21.07 -5.27 3.59
N TRP A 234 20.46 -5.67 2.48
CA TRP A 234 19.53 -6.79 2.42
C TRP A 234 20.01 -7.93 1.50
N GLY A 235 21.15 -7.78 0.84
CA GLY A 235 21.68 -8.73 -0.14
C GLY A 235 20.95 -8.74 -1.49
N ARG A 236 19.93 -7.90 -1.68
CA ARG A 236 19.16 -7.79 -2.93
C ARG A 236 18.67 -6.35 -3.16
N PRO A 237 18.55 -5.88 -4.42
CA PRO A 237 17.95 -4.57 -4.73
C PRO A 237 16.51 -4.47 -4.22
N ALA A 238 16.02 -3.24 -4.05
CA ALA A 238 14.62 -2.98 -3.69
C ALA A 238 13.67 -3.29 -4.85
N TYR A 239 14.08 -2.91 -6.07
CA TYR A 239 13.30 -3.06 -7.29
C TYR A 239 14.17 -3.64 -8.41
N THR A 240 13.65 -4.64 -9.12
CA THR A 240 14.27 -5.23 -10.32
C THR A 240 13.21 -5.49 -11.38
N GLY A 241 13.63 -5.69 -12.64
CA GLY A 241 12.75 -6.08 -13.75
C GLY A 241 11.49 -5.21 -13.86
N ALA A 242 10.33 -5.84 -13.89
CA ALA A 242 9.03 -5.18 -13.99
C ALA A 242 8.77 -4.17 -12.85
N ALA A 243 9.22 -4.45 -11.63
CA ALA A 243 9.04 -3.54 -10.49
C ALA A 243 9.86 -2.27 -10.63
N LEU A 244 11.09 -2.36 -11.16
CA LEU A 244 11.90 -1.18 -11.43
C LEU A 244 11.30 -0.34 -12.57
N ALA A 245 10.88 -0.99 -13.65
CA ALA A 245 10.25 -0.31 -14.79
C ALA A 245 8.95 0.41 -14.39
N PHE A 246 8.12 -0.23 -13.56
CA PHE A 246 6.91 0.37 -13.01
C PHE A 246 7.23 1.60 -12.15
N GLN A 247 8.17 1.49 -11.21
CA GLN A 247 8.56 2.61 -10.34
C GLN A 247 9.18 3.77 -11.12
N GLN A 248 9.99 3.48 -12.14
CA GLN A 248 10.53 4.50 -13.05
C GLN A 248 9.40 5.22 -13.79
N GLY A 249 8.45 4.49 -14.38
CA GLY A 249 7.31 5.08 -15.07
C GLY A 249 6.46 5.98 -14.16
N LEU A 250 6.11 5.48 -12.98
CA LEU A 250 5.35 6.22 -11.97
C LEU A 250 6.08 7.49 -11.50
N ALA A 251 7.36 7.36 -11.14
CA ALA A 251 8.18 8.48 -10.68
C ALA A 251 8.36 9.54 -11.76
N GLN A 252 8.56 9.14 -13.03
CA GLN A 252 8.65 10.08 -14.14
C GLN A 252 7.33 10.83 -14.39
N ALA A 253 6.19 10.13 -14.32
CA ALA A 253 4.87 10.74 -14.48
C ALA A 253 4.59 11.77 -13.38
N LEU A 254 4.93 11.46 -12.14
CA LEU A 254 4.77 12.39 -11.02
C LEU A 254 5.81 13.51 -11.01
N ALA A 255 7.05 13.26 -11.46
CA ALA A 255 8.06 14.32 -11.62
C ALA A 255 7.58 15.42 -12.56
N ALA A 256 6.92 15.05 -13.68
CA ALA A 256 6.34 16.01 -14.63
C ALA A 256 5.23 16.88 -14.02
N ARG A 257 4.65 16.45 -12.89
CA ARG A 257 3.58 17.13 -12.15
C ARG A 257 4.07 17.74 -10.81
N GLY A 258 5.39 17.79 -10.58
CA GLY A 258 5.96 18.31 -9.32
C GLY A 258 5.69 17.41 -8.10
N GLY A 259 5.42 16.13 -8.34
CA GLY A 259 5.14 15.11 -7.31
C GLY A 259 6.37 14.28 -6.92
N LEU A 260 7.50 14.34 -7.64
CA LEU A 260 8.70 13.61 -7.23
C LEU A 260 9.33 14.25 -5.97
N TRP A 261 9.55 13.44 -4.94
CA TRP A 261 10.23 13.85 -3.72
C TRP A 261 11.24 12.80 -3.29
N LEU A 262 12.26 12.60 -4.12
CA LEU A 262 13.40 11.77 -3.77
C LEU A 262 14.43 12.65 -3.06
N SER A 263 15.06 12.16 -2.01
CA SER A 263 16.12 12.90 -1.32
C SER A 263 17.32 12.03 -1.02
N VAL A 264 18.51 12.65 -0.97
CA VAL A 264 19.78 12.01 -0.65
C VAL A 264 20.43 12.76 0.51
N LEU A 265 20.69 12.05 1.61
CA LEU A 265 21.49 12.55 2.72
C LEU A 265 22.96 12.25 2.42
N ARG A 266 23.75 13.31 2.29
CA ARG A 266 25.21 13.25 2.08
C ARG A 266 25.96 13.72 3.31
N VAL A 267 27.08 13.06 3.59
CA VAL A 267 28.06 13.49 4.59
C VAL A 267 29.43 13.48 3.93
N ALA A 268 30.14 14.62 3.93
CA ALA A 268 31.40 14.79 3.20
C ALA A 268 31.29 14.31 1.74
N ASN A 269 30.20 14.73 1.05
CA ASN A 269 29.80 14.35 -0.32
C ASN A 269 29.46 12.86 -0.56
N ARG A 270 29.69 11.95 0.40
CA ARG A 270 29.29 10.55 0.32
C ARG A 270 27.78 10.41 0.59
N PRO A 271 27.00 9.73 -0.28
CA PRO A 271 25.61 9.40 0.03
C PRO A 271 25.54 8.35 1.13
N VAL A 272 24.91 8.68 2.26
CA VAL A 272 24.74 7.79 3.41
C VAL A 272 23.31 7.30 3.59
N SER A 273 22.33 8.00 2.98
CA SER A 273 20.95 7.56 2.91
C SER A 273 20.23 8.17 1.71
N VAL A 274 19.24 7.45 1.19
CA VAL A 274 18.30 7.89 0.15
C VAL A 274 16.88 7.55 0.59
N LEU A 275 15.94 8.45 0.35
CA LEU A 275 14.50 8.22 0.55
C LEU A 275 13.79 8.48 -0.77
N TYR A 276 13.00 7.51 -1.22
CA TYR A 276 12.15 7.61 -2.39
C TYR A 276 10.72 7.87 -1.93
N ASN A 277 10.23 9.08 -2.19
CA ASN A 277 8.89 9.51 -1.85
C ASN A 277 8.20 10.13 -3.05
N LEU A 278 6.87 10.08 -3.03
CA LEU A 278 6.01 10.69 -4.04
C LEU A 278 4.96 11.54 -3.33
N ARG A 279 4.70 12.74 -3.84
CA ARG A 279 3.61 13.60 -3.40
C ARG A 279 2.47 13.50 -4.41
N VAL A 280 1.27 13.20 -3.91
CA VAL A 280 0.03 13.27 -4.67
C VAL A 280 -0.99 14.06 -3.85
N GLY A 281 -1.50 15.16 -4.44
CA GLY A 281 -2.32 16.11 -3.70
C GLY A 281 -1.57 16.68 -2.49
N ARG A 282 -2.17 16.54 -1.31
CA ARG A 282 -1.64 17.02 -0.02
C ARG A 282 -0.94 15.95 0.82
N ARG A 283 -0.69 14.76 0.23
CA ARG A 283 -0.04 13.63 0.91
C ARG A 283 1.31 13.31 0.27
N LEU A 284 2.31 13.10 1.11
CA LEU A 284 3.66 12.66 0.77
C LEU A 284 3.84 11.21 1.23
N TYR A 285 4.08 10.30 0.30
CA TYR A 285 4.18 8.86 0.56
C TYR A 285 5.65 8.43 0.60
N PHE A 286 6.10 7.89 1.74
CA PHE A 286 7.41 7.25 1.88
C PHE A 286 7.34 5.81 1.35
N LEU A 287 7.75 5.62 0.09
CA LEU A 287 7.66 4.33 -0.60
C LEU A 287 8.81 3.40 -0.23
N GLN A 288 10.03 3.92 -0.21
CA GLN A 288 11.23 3.11 0.01
C GLN A 288 12.40 3.96 0.49
N GLY A 289 13.31 3.34 1.23
CA GLY A 289 14.54 3.99 1.66
C GLY A 289 15.73 3.05 1.66
N GLY A 290 16.91 3.61 1.40
CA GLY A 290 18.20 2.96 1.53
C GLY A 290 19.09 3.75 2.48
N PHE A 291 19.96 3.07 3.20
CA PHE A 291 21.02 3.73 3.95
C PHE A 291 22.21 2.81 4.17
N ASP A 292 23.35 3.45 4.39
CA ASP A 292 24.60 2.78 4.73
C ASP A 292 24.61 2.37 6.20
N GLU A 293 24.41 1.09 6.48
CA GLU A 293 24.44 0.56 7.85
C GLU A 293 25.83 0.50 8.46
N THR A 294 26.88 0.65 7.66
CA THR A 294 28.28 0.63 8.08
C THR A 294 28.81 2.00 8.47
N PHE A 295 28.03 3.07 8.23
CA PHE A 295 28.46 4.46 8.39
C PHE A 295 28.92 4.78 9.83
N ASP A 296 28.06 4.60 10.83
CA ASP A 296 28.39 4.70 12.25
C ASP A 296 27.35 3.92 13.07
N ARG A 297 27.81 2.97 13.90
CA ARG A 297 26.93 2.07 14.68
C ARG A 297 26.05 2.80 15.71
N ARG A 298 26.40 4.02 16.10
CA ARG A 298 25.65 4.86 17.04
C ARG A 298 24.63 5.73 16.32
N LEU A 299 24.77 5.94 15.02
CA LEU A 299 23.85 6.72 14.21
C LEU A 299 22.86 5.82 13.48
N SER A 300 21.80 6.44 12.96
CA SER A 300 20.82 5.76 12.12
C SER A 300 20.56 6.67 10.92
N PRO A 301 21.44 6.63 9.88
CA PRO A 301 21.36 7.59 8.77
C PRO A 301 19.97 7.64 8.13
N GLY A 302 19.31 6.49 7.96
CA GLY A 302 17.94 6.43 7.45
C GLY A 302 16.90 7.14 8.34
N LEU A 303 17.00 7.02 9.67
CA LEU A 303 16.08 7.72 10.59
C LEU A 303 16.41 9.21 10.70
N LEU A 304 17.69 9.58 10.70
CA LEU A 304 18.07 11.00 10.67
C LEU A 304 17.59 11.67 9.37
N HIS A 305 17.72 10.97 8.24
CA HIS A 305 17.17 11.42 6.96
C HIS A 305 15.65 11.55 7.00
N LEU A 306 14.95 10.57 7.58
CA LEU A 306 13.50 10.66 7.76
C LEU A 306 13.11 11.84 8.66
N GLY A 307 13.92 12.20 9.65
CA GLY A 307 13.73 13.40 10.45
C GLY A 307 13.84 14.69 9.64
N TYR A 308 14.81 14.78 8.71
CA TYR A 308 14.89 15.90 7.77
C TYR A 308 13.70 15.94 6.81
N LEU A 309 13.22 14.77 6.34
CA LEU A 309 12.05 14.68 5.50
C LEU A 309 10.78 15.17 6.22
N LEU A 310 10.59 14.73 7.47
CA LEU A 310 9.48 15.19 8.32
C LEU A 310 9.52 16.70 8.49
N GLU A 311 10.65 17.26 8.93
CA GLU A 311 10.80 18.71 9.08
C GLU A 311 10.50 19.47 7.78
N ALA A 312 10.97 18.98 6.64
CA ALA A 312 10.66 19.57 5.33
C ALA A 312 9.17 19.45 4.96
N ALA A 313 8.50 18.36 5.33
CA ALA A 313 7.07 18.18 5.10
C ALA A 313 6.21 19.11 5.98
N PHE A 314 6.58 19.30 7.24
CA PHE A 314 5.94 20.29 8.13
C PHE A 314 6.15 21.74 7.66
N ALA A 315 7.27 22.02 7.00
CA ALA A 315 7.55 23.35 6.46
C ALA A 315 6.87 23.64 5.11
N ASP A 316 6.36 22.61 4.41
CA ASP A 316 5.72 22.75 3.09
C ASP A 316 4.19 22.79 3.23
N PRO A 317 3.52 23.92 2.97
CA PRO A 317 2.07 24.05 3.12
C PRO A 317 1.27 23.20 2.11
N GLN A 318 1.94 22.59 1.13
CA GLN A 318 1.34 21.64 0.21
C GLN A 318 1.30 20.21 0.75
N VAL A 319 1.89 19.93 1.93
CA VAL A 319 1.90 18.61 2.56
C VAL A 319 1.19 18.68 3.90
N GLU A 320 0.07 17.97 4.02
CA GLU A 320 -0.68 17.80 5.28
C GLU A 320 -0.45 16.44 5.92
N VAL A 321 -0.01 15.46 5.13
CA VAL A 321 0.22 14.10 5.62
C VAL A 321 1.51 13.56 5.04
N LEU A 322 2.41 13.10 5.91
CA LEU A 322 3.50 12.22 5.53
C LEU A 322 3.10 10.78 5.88
N ASP A 323 2.82 9.99 4.85
CA ASP A 323 2.39 8.61 4.95
C ASP A 323 3.61 7.68 4.90
N LEU A 324 3.85 6.97 6.00
CA LEU A 324 4.94 6.00 6.11
C LEU A 324 4.54 4.63 5.58
N LEU A 325 3.29 4.43 5.17
CA LEU A 325 2.73 3.17 4.68
C LEU A 325 2.74 2.05 5.72
N ALA A 326 2.13 0.92 5.37
CA ALA A 326 2.18 -0.29 6.16
C ALA A 326 3.56 -0.97 6.13
N GLY A 327 3.72 -2.00 6.96
CA GLY A 327 4.98 -2.73 7.12
C GLY A 327 5.87 -2.23 8.26
N GLY A 328 6.76 -3.10 8.71
CA GLY A 328 7.68 -2.87 9.84
C GLY A 328 9.14 -2.74 9.41
N GLY A 329 10.02 -2.39 10.35
CA GLY A 329 11.46 -2.51 10.18
C GLY A 329 11.96 -3.91 10.54
N ARG A 330 13.20 -4.24 10.11
CA ARG A 330 13.87 -5.56 10.30
C ARG A 330 13.72 -6.18 11.70
N THR A 331 13.76 -5.35 12.74
CA THR A 331 13.82 -5.79 14.14
C THR A 331 12.79 -5.10 15.04
N ARG A 332 12.30 -3.91 14.62
CA ARG A 332 11.33 -3.11 15.38
C ARG A 332 10.44 -2.35 14.43
N GLN A 333 9.18 -2.20 14.80
CA GLN A 333 8.21 -1.37 14.11
C GLN A 333 8.44 0.10 14.51
N TYR A 334 9.42 0.74 13.85
CA TYR A 334 9.81 2.11 14.18
C TYR A 334 8.69 3.13 13.86
N LYS A 335 7.81 2.81 12.91
CA LYS A 335 6.69 3.66 12.48
C LYS A 335 5.70 3.94 13.61
N ASP A 336 5.48 2.97 14.51
CA ASP A 336 4.64 3.13 15.71
C ASP A 336 5.03 4.35 16.54
N ALA A 337 6.34 4.63 16.60
CA ALA A 337 6.89 5.69 17.41
C ALA A 337 7.01 7.03 16.67
N LEU A 338 6.72 7.07 15.36
CA LEU A 338 6.86 8.25 14.51
C LEU A 338 5.53 8.80 13.99
N ALA A 339 4.50 7.97 13.90
CA ALA A 339 3.29 8.28 13.19
C ALA A 339 2.06 7.93 14.06
N PRO A 340 1.40 8.94 14.65
CA PRO A 340 0.25 8.71 15.52
C PRO A 340 -1.01 8.30 14.74
N VAL A 341 -1.13 8.70 13.47
CA VAL A 341 -2.27 8.37 12.63
C VAL A 341 -2.13 6.93 12.15
N ARG A 342 -3.14 6.12 12.42
CA ARG A 342 -3.18 4.69 12.07
C ARG A 342 -4.38 4.42 11.17
N THR A 343 -4.12 3.78 10.04
CA THR A 343 -5.20 3.27 9.16
C THR A 343 -5.17 1.75 9.16
N PRO A 344 -6.20 1.08 9.70
CA PRO A 344 -6.29 -0.38 9.64
C PRO A 344 -6.52 -0.85 8.20
N LEU A 345 -5.69 -1.78 7.76
CA LEU A 345 -5.83 -2.50 6.50
C LEU A 345 -6.17 -3.96 6.78
N VAL A 346 -6.90 -4.59 5.86
CA VAL A 346 -7.36 -5.97 5.99
C VAL A 346 -7.35 -6.68 4.64
N ASP A 347 -7.02 -7.96 4.66
CA ASP A 347 -7.32 -8.88 3.58
C ASP A 347 -8.64 -9.59 3.89
N VAL A 348 -9.71 -9.27 3.17
CA VAL A 348 -11.01 -9.95 3.33
C VAL A 348 -11.17 -10.98 2.22
N GLN A 349 -11.51 -12.21 2.60
CA GLN A 349 -11.82 -13.28 1.65
C GLN A 349 -13.27 -13.73 1.83
N ALA A 350 -14.02 -13.77 0.72
CA ALA A 350 -15.31 -14.44 0.63
C ALA A 350 -15.18 -15.68 -0.26
N VAL A 351 -15.58 -16.84 0.24
CA VAL A 351 -15.49 -18.11 -0.49
C VAL A 351 -16.89 -18.61 -0.81
N ARG A 352 -17.12 -18.87 -2.10
CA ARG A 352 -18.39 -19.40 -2.62
C ARG A 352 -18.41 -20.93 -2.62
N GLN A 353 -17.28 -21.56 -2.95
CA GLN A 353 -17.24 -23.01 -3.14
C GLN A 353 -17.14 -23.77 -1.80
N PRO A 354 -18.06 -24.70 -1.48
CA PRO A 354 -18.07 -25.41 -0.20
C PRO A 354 -16.78 -26.19 0.09
N LEU A 355 -16.20 -26.85 -0.92
CA LEU A 355 -14.93 -27.58 -0.77
C LEU A 355 -13.75 -26.66 -0.47
N LEU A 356 -13.69 -25.49 -1.10
CA LEU A 356 -12.69 -24.47 -0.79
C LEU A 356 -12.88 -23.96 0.65
N SER A 357 -14.12 -23.65 1.03
CA SER A 357 -14.46 -23.21 2.39
C SER A 357 -14.01 -24.23 3.43
N LEU A 358 -14.25 -25.52 3.22
CA LEU A 358 -13.78 -26.59 4.11
C LEU A 358 -12.25 -26.62 4.17
N ALA A 359 -11.56 -26.56 3.03
CA ALA A 359 -10.10 -26.59 2.97
C ALA A 359 -9.44 -25.42 3.74
N TYR A 360 -10.02 -24.22 3.66
CA TYR A 360 -9.56 -23.06 4.42
C TYR A 360 -9.89 -23.18 5.92
N ARG A 361 -11.09 -23.62 6.31
CA ARG A 361 -11.45 -23.85 7.72
C ARG A 361 -10.53 -24.87 8.41
N VAL A 362 -10.19 -25.96 7.71
CA VAL A 362 -9.23 -26.95 8.21
C VAL A 362 -7.85 -26.32 8.43
N ARG A 363 -7.39 -25.46 7.50
CA ARG A 363 -6.11 -24.74 7.63
C ARG A 363 -6.10 -23.84 8.85
N GLU A 364 -7.19 -23.13 9.12
CA GLU A 364 -7.31 -22.26 10.29
C GLU A 364 -7.29 -23.05 11.59
N ARG A 365 -7.99 -24.17 11.67
CA ARG A 365 -7.94 -25.07 12.85
C ARG A 365 -6.54 -25.61 13.10
N ILE A 366 -5.82 -26.04 12.06
CA ILE A 366 -4.43 -26.50 12.19
C ILE A 366 -3.51 -25.36 12.66
N ARG A 367 -3.67 -24.15 12.10
CA ARG A 367 -2.91 -22.98 12.54
C ARG A 367 -3.20 -22.60 13.99
N ALA A 368 -4.47 -22.58 14.39
CA ALA A 368 -4.88 -22.29 15.76
C ALA A 368 -4.36 -23.36 16.75
N GLY A 369 -4.47 -24.65 16.40
CA GLY A 369 -3.93 -25.76 17.20
C GLY A 369 -2.39 -25.74 17.30
N GLY A 370 -1.69 -25.40 16.23
CA GLY A 370 -0.22 -25.26 16.23
C GLY A 370 0.28 -24.00 16.97
N SER A 371 -0.52 -22.94 17.02
CA SER A 371 -0.25 -21.75 17.84
C SER A 371 -0.54 -22.02 19.32
N ALA A 372 -1.62 -22.73 19.64
CA ALA A 372 -1.94 -23.16 21.01
C ALA A 372 -0.89 -24.15 21.56
N ASN A 373 -0.43 -25.11 20.75
CA ASN A 373 0.65 -26.02 21.15
C ASN A 373 2.00 -25.30 21.35
N ARG A 374 2.30 -24.24 20.58
CA ARG A 374 3.49 -23.41 20.82
C ARG A 374 3.37 -22.54 22.08
N ALA A 375 2.16 -22.05 22.39
CA ALA A 375 1.90 -21.33 23.63
C ALA A 375 1.99 -22.26 24.86
N MET A 376 1.47 -23.50 24.78
CA MET A 376 1.60 -24.49 25.86
C MET A 376 3.03 -25.01 26.03
N ALA A 377 3.76 -25.25 24.94
CA ALA A 377 5.17 -25.64 25.02
C ALA A 377 6.06 -24.52 25.63
N GLY A 378 5.69 -23.25 25.42
CA GLY A 378 6.32 -22.11 26.10
C GLY A 378 6.01 -22.01 27.59
N TYR A 379 4.82 -22.47 28.03
CA TYR A 379 4.44 -22.54 29.44
C TYR A 379 5.09 -23.72 30.18
N ALA A 380 5.15 -24.90 29.56
CA ALA A 380 5.81 -26.09 30.14
C ALA A 380 7.31 -25.85 30.40
N HIS A 381 7.97 -25.04 29.58
CA HIS A 381 9.39 -24.71 29.76
C HIS A 381 9.66 -23.64 30.84
N MET A 382 8.61 -23.02 31.39
CA MET A 382 8.70 -22.04 32.48
C MET A 382 8.45 -22.67 33.86
N GLU A 383 7.76 -23.81 33.94
CA GLU A 383 7.56 -24.58 35.17
C GLU A 383 8.73 -25.51 35.52
N GLU A 384 9.56 -25.92 34.54
CA GLU A 384 10.80 -26.68 34.81
C GLU A 384 11.99 -25.81 35.27
N ARG A 385 11.79 -24.50 35.45
CA ARG A 385 12.79 -23.56 36.00
C ARG A 385 12.28 -22.79 37.23
N ARG A 386 11.58 -23.49 38.12
CA ARG A 386 11.36 -23.04 39.50
C ARG A 386 11.92 -24.03 40.49
#